data_AF-A0A955X9Z9-F1
#
_entry.id   AF-A0A955X9Z9-F1
#
_cell.length_a   1.000
_cell.length_b   1.000
_cell.length_c   1.000
_cell.angle_alpha   90.00
_cell.angle_beta   90.00
_cell.angle_gamma   90.00
#
_symmetry.space_group_name_H-M   'P 1'
#
loop_
_entity.id
_entity.type
_entity.pdbx_description
1 polymer ?
#
loop_
_entity_poly.entity_id
_entity_poly.type
_entity_poly.pdbx_seq_one_letter_code
_entity_poly.pdbx_strand_id
1 'polypeptide(L)'
;MMSIQNPTGRLCQVVVSSPLTVPEVAAFMAKLPPMFQKVGGQAVFAVDLRGANVFPVDVAEKLQALLQSDNAAIIKSAYLMAPGAVFGMQVGRLIRDAKNPNRRAFTDPAELKRFLSEVATPDEAAAAERFFARAAA
;
A
#
# COMPACT_ATOMS: atom_id res chain seq x y z
N MET A 1 5.37 -12.70 -1.09
CA MET A 1 4.66 -12.30 -2.34
C MET A 1 4.22 -10.85 -2.29
N MET A 2 4.48 -10.10 -3.38
CA MET A 2 4.00 -8.72 -3.57
C MET A 2 3.32 -8.58 -4.94
N SER A 3 2.11 -8.02 -4.97
CA SER A 3 1.32 -7.87 -6.21
C SER A 3 0.65 -6.50 -6.30
N ILE A 4 0.30 -6.09 -7.51
CA ILE A 4 -0.44 -4.85 -7.80
C ILE A 4 -1.53 -5.10 -8.83
N GLN A 5 -2.70 -4.52 -8.61
CA GLN A 5 -3.82 -4.50 -9.54
C GLN A 5 -4.42 -3.09 -9.59
N ASN A 6 -5.08 -2.76 -10.68
CA ASN A 6 -5.85 -1.52 -10.82
C ASN A 6 -7.25 -1.89 -11.32
N PRO A 7 -8.22 -2.05 -10.41
CA PRO A 7 -9.57 -2.52 -10.78
C PRO A 7 -10.46 -1.42 -11.33
N THR A 8 -10.23 -0.15 -10.96
CA THR A 8 -11.02 0.99 -11.44
C THR A 8 -10.28 2.30 -11.22
N GLY A 9 -10.52 3.27 -12.09
CA GLY A 9 -10.00 4.63 -12.01
C GLY A 9 -8.51 4.68 -11.65
N ARG A 10 -8.19 5.45 -10.62
CA ARG A 10 -6.83 5.68 -10.10
C ARG A 10 -6.46 4.72 -8.97
N LEU A 11 -7.38 3.85 -8.54
CA LEU A 11 -7.14 2.94 -7.42
C LEU A 11 -6.15 1.85 -7.82
N CYS A 12 -5.06 1.77 -7.09
CA CYS A 12 -4.09 0.69 -7.15
C CYS A 12 -4.20 -0.16 -5.88
N GLN A 13 -4.53 -1.43 -6.03
CA GLN A 13 -4.62 -2.40 -4.94
C GLN A 13 -3.31 -3.19 -4.87
N VAL A 14 -2.70 -3.22 -3.70
CA VAL A 14 -1.41 -3.90 -3.48
C VAL A 14 -1.57 -4.89 -2.35
N VAL A 15 -1.13 -6.12 -2.57
CA VAL A 15 -1.05 -7.14 -1.51
C VAL A 15 0.40 -7.43 -1.23
N VAL A 16 0.78 -7.42 0.04
CA VAL A 16 2.11 -7.79 0.51
C VAL A 16 1.96 -8.90 1.55
N SER A 17 2.72 -9.98 1.36
CA SER A 17 2.74 -11.13 2.25
C SER A 17 4.16 -11.66 2.42
N SER A 18 4.43 -12.22 3.61
CA SER A 18 5.71 -12.87 3.92
C SER A 18 5.71 -14.34 3.45
N PRO A 19 6.87 -14.91 3.11
CA PRO A 19 8.16 -14.23 2.96
C PRO A 19 8.13 -13.28 1.75
N LEU A 20 8.77 -12.12 1.92
CA LEU A 20 8.99 -11.14 0.86
C LEU A 20 10.49 -11.06 0.61
N THR A 21 10.90 -10.96 -0.65
CA THR A 21 12.30 -10.96 -1.08
C THR A 21 12.64 -9.69 -1.85
N VAL A 22 13.93 -9.34 -1.90
CA VAL A 22 14.41 -8.18 -2.67
C VAL A 22 14.03 -8.25 -4.16
N PRO A 23 14.15 -9.40 -4.86
CA PRO A 23 13.69 -9.52 -6.25
C PRO A 23 12.21 -9.24 -6.44
N GLU A 24 11.34 -9.63 -5.49
CA GLU A 24 9.90 -9.33 -5.56
C GLU A 24 9.63 -7.82 -5.42
N VAL A 25 10.36 -7.14 -4.52
CA VAL A 25 10.26 -5.67 -4.39
C VAL A 25 10.75 -4.99 -5.67
N ALA A 26 11.87 -5.43 -6.25
CA ALA A 26 12.37 -4.90 -7.52
C ALA A 26 11.38 -5.12 -8.67
N ALA A 27 10.78 -6.31 -8.76
CA ALA A 27 9.76 -6.63 -9.76
C ALA A 27 8.49 -5.78 -9.59
N PHE A 28 8.11 -5.46 -8.35
CA PHE A 28 7.02 -4.52 -8.07
C PHE A 28 7.37 -3.10 -8.53
N MET A 29 8.57 -2.61 -8.23
CA MET A 29 9.03 -1.27 -8.65
C MET A 29 9.00 -1.13 -10.18
N ALA A 30 9.40 -2.17 -10.91
CA ALA A 30 9.33 -2.18 -12.38
C ALA A 30 7.90 -2.09 -12.93
N LYS A 31 6.88 -2.48 -12.15
CA LYS A 31 5.45 -2.39 -12.54
C LYS A 31 4.85 -1.00 -12.28
N LEU A 32 5.49 -0.16 -11.47
CA LEU A 32 4.94 1.16 -11.11
C LEU A 32 4.86 2.13 -12.30
N PRO A 33 5.90 2.32 -13.13
CA PRO A 33 5.82 3.24 -14.27
C PRO A 33 4.67 2.94 -15.25
N PRO A 34 4.49 1.71 -15.77
CA PRO A 34 3.37 1.41 -16.65
C PRO A 34 2.02 1.49 -15.93
N MET A 35 1.97 1.23 -14.62
CA MET A 35 0.75 1.44 -13.83
C MET A 35 0.39 2.92 -13.76
N PHE A 36 1.34 3.80 -13.48
CA PHE A 36 1.09 5.25 -13.45
C PHE A 36 0.62 5.78 -14.79
N GLN A 37 1.19 5.29 -15.91
CA GLN A 37 0.69 5.63 -17.24
C GLN A 37 -0.76 5.17 -17.44
N LYS A 38 -1.09 3.94 -17.03
CA LYS A 38 -2.44 3.38 -17.14
C LYS A 38 -3.48 4.21 -16.37
N VAL A 39 -3.15 4.71 -15.18
CA VAL A 39 -4.09 5.48 -14.34
C VAL A 39 -4.08 6.99 -14.61
N GLY A 40 -3.44 7.44 -15.69
CA GLY A 40 -3.41 8.85 -16.07
C GLY A 40 -2.47 9.71 -15.23
N GLY A 41 -1.41 9.13 -14.68
CA GLY A 41 -0.37 9.84 -13.92
C GLY A 41 -0.73 10.17 -12.48
N GLN A 42 -1.88 9.70 -11.98
CA GLN A 42 -2.32 9.89 -10.60
C GLN A 42 -2.83 8.58 -10.01
N ALA A 43 -2.30 8.18 -8.86
CA ALA A 43 -2.60 6.91 -8.21
C ALA A 43 -3.03 7.09 -6.76
N VAL A 44 -4.04 6.31 -6.35
CA VAL A 44 -4.46 6.12 -4.97
C VAL A 44 -4.16 4.67 -4.59
N PHE A 45 -3.32 4.45 -3.58
CA PHE A 45 -2.92 3.11 -3.17
C PHE A 45 -3.75 2.61 -1.98
N ALA A 46 -4.32 1.42 -2.14
CA ALA A 46 -4.87 0.61 -1.07
C ALA A 46 -3.98 -0.63 -0.90
N VAL A 47 -3.23 -0.68 0.21
CA VAL A 47 -2.21 -1.70 0.46
C VAL A 47 -2.67 -2.61 1.60
N ASP A 48 -2.70 -3.90 1.36
CA ASP A 48 -2.94 -4.92 2.37
C ASP A 48 -1.62 -5.57 2.80
N LEU A 49 -1.28 -5.37 4.07
CA LEU A 49 -0.10 -5.91 4.73
C LEU A 49 -0.47 -6.99 5.77
N ARG A 50 -1.72 -7.43 5.85
CA ARG A 50 -2.15 -8.40 6.88
C ARG A 50 -1.53 -9.77 6.70
N GLY A 51 -1.14 -10.13 5.48
CA GLY A 51 -0.41 -11.37 5.19
C GLY A 51 1.11 -11.26 5.42
N ALA A 52 1.61 -10.10 5.84
CA ALA A 52 3.02 -9.90 6.14
C ALA A 52 3.24 -9.97 7.65
N ASN A 53 4.27 -10.71 8.07
CA ASN A 53 4.58 -10.96 9.48
C ASN A 53 6.01 -10.52 9.85
N VAL A 54 6.90 -10.48 8.87
CA VAL A 54 8.30 -10.03 9.04
C VAL A 54 8.85 -9.56 7.69
N PHE A 55 9.65 -8.51 7.73
CA PHE A 55 10.51 -8.11 6.61
C PHE A 55 11.97 -8.28 7.02
N PRO A 56 12.75 -9.07 6.26
CA PRO A 56 14.20 -9.06 6.37
C PRO A 56 14.78 -7.64 6.24
N VAL A 57 15.95 -7.39 6.81
CA VAL A 57 16.55 -6.05 6.88
C VAL A 57 16.73 -5.43 5.48
N ASP A 58 17.30 -6.20 4.56
CA ASP A 58 17.50 -5.80 3.15
C ASP A 58 16.19 -5.47 2.44
N VAL A 59 15.11 -6.21 2.73
CA VAL A 59 13.77 -5.94 2.21
C VAL A 59 13.19 -4.66 2.82
N ALA A 60 13.36 -4.46 4.13
CA ALA A 60 12.89 -3.26 4.82
C ALA A 60 13.58 -2.00 4.29
N GLU A 61 14.89 -2.04 4.05
CA GLU A 61 15.65 -0.94 3.44
C GLU A 61 15.13 -0.59 2.04
N LYS A 62 14.85 -1.61 1.21
CA LYS A 62 14.29 -1.39 -0.13
C LYS A 62 12.87 -0.81 -0.09
N LEU A 63 12.02 -1.31 0.81
CA LEU A 63 10.69 -0.75 1.03
C LEU A 63 10.77 0.69 1.55
N GLN A 64 11.71 1.00 2.43
CA GLN A 64 11.91 2.36 2.93
C GLN A 64 12.31 3.31 1.79
N ALA A 65 13.27 2.92 0.95
CA ALA A 65 13.67 3.71 -0.21
C ALA A 65 12.49 3.94 -1.17
N LEU A 66 11.66 2.91 -1.41
CA LEU A 66 10.43 3.02 -2.18
C LEU A 66 9.41 3.96 -1.51
N LEU A 67 9.30 3.93 -0.18
CA LEU A 67 8.38 4.82 0.51
C LEU A 67 8.87 6.27 0.57
N GLN A 68 10.17 6.49 0.60
CA GLN A 68 10.79 7.81 0.60
C GLN A 68 10.89 8.43 -0.79
N SER A 69 10.74 7.63 -1.86
CA SER A 69 10.71 8.20 -3.21
C SER A 69 9.50 9.14 -3.30
N ASP A 70 9.80 10.44 -3.37
CA ASP A 70 8.81 11.46 -3.64
C ASP A 70 8.30 11.25 -5.06
N ASN A 71 7.01 11.05 -5.19
CA ASN A 71 6.37 10.79 -6.45
C ASN A 71 5.05 11.55 -6.46
N ALA A 72 5.05 12.69 -7.14
CA ALA A 72 3.89 13.55 -7.31
C ALA A 72 2.68 12.83 -7.93
N ALA A 73 2.89 11.68 -8.60
CA ALA A 73 1.81 10.84 -9.09
C ALA A 73 1.01 10.15 -7.97
N ILE A 74 1.55 10.03 -6.76
CA ILE A 74 0.87 9.37 -5.64
C ILE A 74 0.05 10.40 -4.87
N ILE A 75 -1.27 10.36 -5.07
CA ILE A 75 -2.21 11.24 -4.35
C ILE A 75 -2.29 10.83 -2.89
N LYS A 76 -2.46 9.54 -2.63
CA LYS A 76 -2.67 8.99 -1.29
C LYS A 76 -2.34 7.50 -1.22
N SER A 77 -1.86 7.01 -0.08
CA SER A 77 -1.56 5.60 0.16
C SER A 77 -2.01 5.18 1.55
N ALA A 78 -2.87 4.18 1.62
CA ALA A 78 -3.35 3.62 2.87
C ALA A 78 -2.89 2.18 3.01
N TYR A 79 -2.36 1.84 4.19
CA TYR A 79 -1.78 0.53 4.48
C TYR A 79 -2.55 -0.13 5.61
N LEU A 80 -3.26 -1.23 5.33
CA LEU A 80 -3.94 -2.03 6.35
C LEU A 80 -2.99 -3.08 6.91
N MET A 81 -2.78 -3.08 8.22
CA MET A 81 -1.90 -4.02 8.90
C MET A 81 -2.71 -5.03 9.71
N ALA A 82 -2.16 -6.23 9.90
CA ALA A 82 -2.74 -7.18 10.85
C ALA A 82 -2.66 -6.62 12.28
N PRO A 83 -3.62 -6.97 13.16
CA PRO A 83 -3.52 -6.68 14.58
C PRO A 83 -2.39 -7.53 15.18
N GLY A 84 -1.19 -6.95 15.27
CA GLY A 84 0.00 -7.59 15.84
C GLY A 84 1.06 -6.56 16.20
N ALA A 85 1.46 -6.51 17.47
CA ALA A 85 2.23 -5.39 18.02
C ALA A 85 3.61 -5.21 17.37
N VAL A 86 4.37 -6.30 17.16
CA VAL A 86 5.78 -6.21 16.75
C VAL A 86 5.95 -5.82 15.28
N PHE A 87 5.28 -6.52 14.37
CA PHE A 87 5.34 -6.22 12.94
C PHE A 87 4.67 -4.88 12.62
N GLY A 88 3.53 -4.60 13.25
CA GLY A 88 2.83 -3.31 13.12
C GLY A 88 3.68 -2.13 13.58
N MET A 89 4.51 -2.30 14.63
CA MET A 89 5.47 -1.26 15.05
C MET A 89 6.58 -1.03 14.01
N GLN A 90 7.18 -2.09 13.47
CA GLN A 90 8.26 -1.99 12.48
C GLN A 90 7.79 -1.34 11.18
N VAL A 91 6.66 -1.81 10.64
CA VAL A 91 6.05 -1.25 9.42
C VAL A 91 5.50 0.15 9.66
N GLY A 92 4.83 0.36 10.79
CA GLY A 92 4.33 1.67 11.17
C GLY A 92 5.44 2.71 11.27
N ARG A 93 6.63 2.33 11.77
CA ARG A 93 7.82 3.20 11.77
C ARG A 93 8.28 3.50 10.36
N LEU A 94 8.42 2.49 9.50
CA LEU A 94 8.84 2.65 8.11
C LEU A 94 7.93 3.60 7.31
N ILE A 95 6.61 3.51 7.50
CA ILE A 95 5.63 4.40 6.84
C ILE A 95 5.67 5.82 7.43
N ARG A 96 5.79 5.96 8.76
CA ARG A 96 5.91 7.29 9.40
C ARG A 96 7.21 8.00 9.03
N ASP A 97 8.32 7.27 8.96
CA ASP A 97 9.64 7.81 8.64
C ASP A 97 9.76 8.29 7.18
N ALA A 98 8.80 7.93 6.31
CA ALA A 98 8.65 8.50 4.99
C ALA A 98 8.13 9.96 5.00
N LYS A 99 7.68 10.48 6.15
CA LYS A 99 7.27 11.88 6.38
C LYS A 99 6.27 12.45 5.35
N ASN A 100 5.42 11.59 4.79
CA ASN A 100 4.43 12.00 3.79
C ASN A 100 3.02 11.92 4.41
N PRO A 101 2.32 13.05 4.61
CA PRO A 101 0.99 13.07 5.23
C PRO A 101 -0.07 12.33 4.40
N ASN A 102 0.18 12.15 3.10
CA ASN A 102 -0.68 11.36 2.21
C ASN A 102 -0.44 9.85 2.34
N ARG A 103 0.43 9.40 3.26
CA ARG A 103 0.68 7.99 3.55
C ARG A 103 0.36 7.68 5.00
N ARG A 104 -0.53 6.73 5.25
CA ARG A 104 -0.92 6.35 6.62
C ARG A 104 -1.18 4.86 6.75
N ALA A 105 -0.73 4.32 7.87
CA ALA A 105 -0.99 2.94 8.27
C ALA A 105 -2.20 2.88 9.20
N PHE A 106 -3.00 1.81 9.07
CA PHE A 106 -4.23 1.58 9.80
C PHE A 106 -4.29 0.14 10.28
N THR A 107 -4.92 -0.06 11.44
CA THR A 107 -5.36 -1.38 11.92
C THR A 107 -6.88 -1.53 11.83
N ASP A 108 -7.60 -0.42 11.76
CA ASP A 108 -9.05 -0.37 11.55
C ASP A 108 -9.40 -0.08 10.07
N PRO A 109 -10.05 -1.03 9.37
CA PRO A 109 -10.55 -0.80 8.02
C PRO A 109 -11.51 0.39 7.88
N ALA A 110 -12.29 0.72 8.92
CA ALA A 110 -13.23 1.84 8.88
C ALA A 110 -12.51 3.19 8.86
N GLU A 111 -11.47 3.37 9.67
CA GLU A 111 -10.61 4.57 9.60
C GLU A 111 -9.91 4.69 8.25
N LEU A 112 -9.41 3.56 7.72
CA LEU A 112 -8.76 3.51 6.41
C LEU A 112 -9.73 3.99 5.32
N LYS A 113 -10.97 3.51 5.33
CA LYS A 113 -12.00 3.90 4.36
C LYS A 113 -12.27 5.41 4.40
N ARG A 114 -12.41 5.99 5.60
CA ARG A 114 -12.59 7.44 5.75
C ARG A 114 -11.42 8.21 5.14
N PHE A 115 -10.20 7.80 5.43
CA PHE A 115 -8.99 8.44 4.89
C PHE A 115 -8.90 8.39 3.37
N LEU A 116 -9.24 7.26 2.74
CA LEU A 116 -9.26 7.15 1.26
C LEU A 116 -10.39 7.97 0.63
N SER A 117 -11.56 8.06 1.28
CA SER A 117 -12.74 8.77 0.76
C SER A 117 -12.54 10.28 0.57
N GLU A 118 -11.53 10.86 1.20
CA GLU A 118 -11.17 12.28 0.99
C GLU A 118 -10.73 12.58 -0.46
N VAL A 119 -10.26 11.58 -1.21
CA VAL A 119 -9.76 11.74 -2.60
C VAL A 119 -10.30 10.71 -3.59
N ALA A 120 -10.82 9.59 -3.08
CA ALA A 120 -11.38 8.52 -3.89
C ALA A 120 -12.76 8.90 -4.41
N THR A 121 -13.01 8.60 -5.69
CA THR A 121 -14.36 8.60 -6.26
C THR A 121 -15.23 7.50 -5.62
N PRO A 122 -16.56 7.56 -5.75
CA PRO A 122 -17.45 6.51 -5.22
C PRO A 122 -17.08 5.09 -5.69
N ASP A 123 -16.71 4.93 -6.97
CA ASP A 123 -16.32 3.63 -7.53
C ASP A 123 -14.99 3.12 -6.97
N GLU A 124 -14.01 4.00 -6.83
CA GLU A 124 -12.72 3.70 -6.19
C GLU A 124 -12.92 3.29 -4.72
N ALA A 125 -13.76 4.02 -3.98
CA ALA A 125 -14.06 3.70 -2.58
C ALA A 125 -14.75 2.34 -2.43
N ALA A 126 -15.75 2.05 -3.26
CA ALA A 126 -16.44 0.76 -3.26
C ALA A 126 -15.50 -0.40 -3.65
N ALA A 127 -14.58 -0.18 -4.59
CA ALA A 127 -13.58 -1.17 -4.96
C ALA A 127 -12.56 -1.43 -3.84
N ALA A 128 -12.11 -0.39 -3.12
CA ALA A 128 -11.21 -0.52 -1.98
C ALA A 128 -11.87 -1.29 -0.82
N GLU A 129 -13.15 -1.02 -0.54
CA GLU A 129 -13.92 -1.74 0.48
C GLU A 129 -14.02 -3.24 0.16
N ARG A 130 -14.38 -3.60 -1.08
CA ARG A 130 -14.40 -5.01 -1.52
C ARG A 130 -13.04 -5.69 -1.38
N PHE A 131 -11.96 -4.95 -1.63
CA PHE A 131 -10.60 -5.46 -1.53
C PHE A 131 -10.23 -5.84 -0.09
N PHE A 132 -10.44 -4.93 0.86
CA PHE A 132 -10.13 -5.20 2.27
C PHE A 132 -11.07 -6.24 2.90
N ALA A 133 -12.31 -6.33 2.45
CA ALA A 133 -13.25 -7.36 2.89
C ALA A 133 -12.83 -8.77 2.42
N ARG A 134 -12.38 -8.91 1.17
CA ARG A 134 -11.99 -10.22 0.61
C ARG A 134 -10.73 -10.80 1.23
N ALA A 135 -9.76 -9.98 1.57
CA ALA A 135 -8.52 -10.45 2.18
C ALA A 135 -8.64 -10.66 3.71
N ALA A 136 -9.83 -10.48 4.29
CA ALA A 136 -10.15 -10.85 5.68
C ALA A 136 -10.68 -12.29 5.83
N ALA A 137 -10.96 -12.98 4.71
CA ALA A 137 -11.48 -14.34 4.65
C ALA A 137 -10.38 -15.32 4.26
#